data_AF-A0AAN7LFJ1-F1
#
_entry.id   AF-A0AAN7LFJ1-F1
#
_cell.length_a   1.000
_cell.length_b   1.000
_cell.length_c   1.000
_cell.angle_alpha   90.00
_cell.angle_beta   90.00
_cell.angle_gamma   90.00
#
_symmetry.space_group_name_H-M   'P 1'
#
loop_
_entity.id
_entity.type
_entity.pdbx_description
1 polymer ?
#
loop_
_entity_poly.entity_id
_entity_poly.type
_entity_poly.pdbx_seq_one_letter_code
_entity_poly.pdbx_strand_id
1 'polypeptide(L)'
;MKMTDQKLGHKSQIMEIQEFYKSYAERMRKLDVSNYQTMHAIGILHLKGPLKSNATHIPSSPLMKSHLSQNLWPTKLRRSKIGPAIHSMEAFYEDLEMIYVGQVCLSWEILQWECGKCQELLELDPHGSRQYTFVASEIQFFQVLLRRFIENEPFQGPRIENYVKTRCVVRSLLQVPALKDDSFSFSEKKARVGEQDDVPTAAAVMQLMEETIRLFWDFIRSDKEEGDCSICKKRQLRVLDSDDMELLKVTRNQLKKKERKLKGILRSGNCIVKRLQKHRDRGDEMLMLVSAQVELRLISRVLNMAKVTREQFIWCREKLERISFISRKIYAEPSFLLFPC
;
A
#
# COMPACT_ATOMS: atom_id res chain seq x y z
N MET A 1 -18.92 -30.57 26.95
CA MET A 1 -17.60 -29.90 27.09
C MET A 1 -17.09 -29.23 25.81
N LYS A 2 -17.23 -29.79 24.59
CA LYS A 2 -16.63 -29.20 23.36
C LYS A 2 -17.14 -27.80 22.94
N MET A 3 -18.41 -27.45 23.18
CA MET A 3 -18.97 -26.15 22.73
C MET A 3 -18.48 -24.94 23.53
N THR A 4 -18.18 -25.12 24.82
CA THR A 4 -17.65 -24.06 25.68
C THR A 4 -16.22 -23.70 25.32
N ASP A 5 -15.39 -24.70 24.99
CA ASP A 5 -13.99 -24.51 24.62
C ASP A 5 -13.86 -23.79 23.26
N GLN A 6 -14.71 -24.14 22.28
CA GLN A 6 -14.76 -23.48 20.96
C GLN A 6 -15.20 -22.01 21.07
N LYS A 7 -16.17 -21.70 21.95
CA LYS A 7 -16.59 -20.32 22.21
C LYS A 7 -15.48 -19.49 22.88
N LEU A 8 -14.71 -20.10 23.79
CA LEU A 8 -13.61 -19.44 24.48
C LEU A 8 -12.44 -19.15 23.52
N GLY A 9 -12.07 -20.12 22.68
CA GLY A 9 -11.03 -19.96 21.66
C GLY A 9 -11.37 -18.88 20.63
N HIS A 10 -12.61 -18.84 20.14
CA HIS A 10 -13.07 -17.79 19.23
C HIS A 10 -13.01 -16.39 19.86
N LYS A 11 -13.47 -16.25 21.11
CA LYS A 11 -13.40 -14.97 21.84
C LYS A 11 -11.97 -14.48 21.99
N SER A 12 -11.03 -15.37 22.27
CA SER A 12 -9.60 -15.05 22.34
C SER A 12 -9.07 -14.52 21.01
N GLN A 13 -9.42 -15.17 19.89
CA GLN A 13 -9.03 -14.75 18.54
C GLN A 13 -9.56 -13.35 18.19
N ILE A 14 -10.83 -13.07 18.49
CA ILE A 14 -11.40 -11.74 18.23
C ILE A 14 -10.72 -10.65 19.08
N MET A 15 -10.36 -10.95 20.34
CA MET A 15 -9.62 -9.99 21.17
C MET A 15 -8.23 -9.68 20.59
N GLU A 16 -7.52 -10.71 20.13
CA GLU A 16 -6.23 -10.54 19.45
C GLU A 16 -6.39 -9.68 18.18
N ILE A 17 -7.41 -9.96 17.35
CA ILE A 17 -7.75 -9.15 16.17
C ILE A 17 -7.95 -7.69 16.54
N GLN A 18 -8.71 -7.40 17.59
CA GLN A 18 -8.97 -6.03 18.01
C GLN A 18 -7.71 -5.31 18.49
N GLU A 19 -6.81 -5.99 19.20
CA GLU A 19 -5.56 -5.41 19.70
C GLU A 19 -4.60 -5.04 18.56
N PHE A 20 -4.38 -5.97 17.63
CA PHE A 20 -3.51 -5.77 16.48
C PHE A 20 -4.09 -4.72 15.51
N TYR A 21 -5.41 -4.75 15.28
CA TYR A 21 -6.10 -3.76 14.48
C TYR A 21 -5.99 -2.36 15.08
N LYS A 22 -6.08 -2.23 16.41
CA LYS A 22 -5.90 -0.93 17.09
C LYS A 22 -4.53 -0.33 16.81
N SER A 23 -3.48 -1.15 16.84
CA SER A 23 -2.11 -0.72 16.52
C SER A 23 -1.97 -0.26 15.07
N TYR A 24 -2.58 -0.98 14.12
CA TYR A 24 -2.67 -0.57 12.72
C TYR A 24 -3.41 0.78 12.55
N ALA A 25 -4.62 0.89 13.13
CA ALA A 25 -5.46 2.06 13.02
C ALA A 25 -4.80 3.32 13.61
N GLU A 26 -4.04 3.17 14.71
CA GLU A 26 -3.27 4.27 15.28
C GLU A 26 -2.19 4.77 14.31
N ARG A 27 -1.43 3.87 13.67
CA ARG A 27 -0.41 4.26 12.69
C ARG A 27 -1.02 4.90 11.44
N MET A 28 -2.13 4.35 10.94
CA MET A 28 -2.86 4.96 9.82
C MET A 28 -3.32 6.37 10.16
N ARG A 29 -3.90 6.56 11.36
CA ARG A 29 -4.33 7.88 11.83
C ARG A 29 -3.18 8.88 11.96
N LYS A 30 -2.00 8.44 12.43
CA LYS A 30 -0.80 9.29 12.48
C LYS A 30 -0.43 9.79 11.08
N LEU A 31 -0.40 8.89 10.09
CA LEU A 31 -0.15 9.27 8.70
C LEU A 31 -1.23 10.17 8.11
N ASP A 32 -2.50 9.99 8.48
CA ASP A 32 -3.60 10.88 8.06
C ASP A 32 -3.44 12.30 8.59
N VAL A 33 -3.00 12.44 9.85
CA VAL A 33 -2.68 13.74 10.46
C VAL A 33 -1.50 14.38 9.74
N SER A 34 -0.42 13.62 9.49
CA SER A 34 0.73 14.11 8.74
C SER A 34 0.35 14.53 7.32
N ASN A 35 -0.52 13.78 6.64
CA ASN A 35 -1.02 14.13 5.32
C ASN A 35 -1.70 15.51 5.34
N TYR A 36 -2.63 15.70 6.27
CA TYR A 36 -3.35 16.98 6.39
C TYR A 36 -2.40 18.14 6.69
N GLN A 37 -1.44 17.95 7.60
CA GLN A 37 -0.45 18.97 7.96
C GLN A 37 0.44 19.34 6.77
N THR A 38 0.96 18.35 6.04
CA THR A 38 1.83 18.56 4.87
C THR A 38 1.06 19.25 3.74
N MET A 39 -0.16 18.79 3.43
CA MET A 39 -1.01 19.42 2.42
C MET A 39 -1.34 20.87 2.76
N HIS A 40 -1.63 21.16 4.04
CA HIS A 40 -1.88 22.52 4.50
C HIS A 40 -0.63 23.41 4.41
N ALA A 41 0.54 22.88 4.76
CA ALA A 41 1.81 23.60 4.64
C ALA A 41 2.14 23.94 3.17
N ILE A 42 1.94 22.99 2.24
CA ILE A 42 2.06 23.22 0.80
C ILE A 42 1.08 24.32 0.35
N GLY A 43 -0.18 24.26 0.78
CA GLY A 43 -1.18 25.28 0.47
C GLY A 43 -0.78 26.68 0.92
N ILE A 44 -0.24 26.83 2.14
CA ILE A 44 0.28 28.12 2.63
C ILE A 44 1.45 28.61 1.78
N LEU A 45 2.37 27.72 1.38
CA LEU A 45 3.50 28.09 0.53
C LEU A 45 3.04 28.54 -0.86
N HIS A 46 2.04 27.88 -1.44
CA HIS A 46 1.47 28.29 -2.72
C HIS A 46 0.85 29.70 -2.64
N LEU A 47 0.17 30.02 -1.53
CA LEU A 47 -0.38 31.37 -1.28
C LEU A 47 0.71 32.43 -1.04
N LYS A 48 1.90 32.02 -0.57
CA LYS A 48 3.08 32.88 -0.39
C LYS A 48 3.98 32.96 -1.65
N GLY A 49 3.71 32.15 -2.68
CA GLY A 49 4.28 32.30 -4.04
C GLY A 49 3.95 33.68 -4.62
N PRO A 50 4.75 34.25 -5.53
CA PRO A 50 4.98 35.68 -5.59
C PRO A 50 3.69 36.49 -5.81
N LEU A 51 3.24 37.14 -4.72
CA LEU A 51 2.45 38.38 -4.70
C LEU A 51 3.24 39.56 -5.32
N LYS A 52 4.03 39.31 -6.36
CA LYS A 52 4.75 40.30 -7.18
C LYS A 52 4.48 40.01 -8.66
N SER A 53 3.25 40.26 -9.08
CA SER A 53 2.92 40.57 -10.47
C SER A 53 1.72 41.51 -10.51
N ASN A 54 1.79 42.61 -9.73
CA ASN A 54 1.05 43.82 -10.06
C ASN A 54 1.95 44.66 -10.97
N ALA A 55 1.83 44.42 -12.28
CA ALA A 55 2.12 45.42 -13.31
C ALA A 55 1.21 45.08 -14.50
N THR A 56 0.17 45.90 -14.64
CA THR A 56 -0.56 46.22 -15.88
C THR A 56 0.09 45.69 -17.15
N HIS A 57 -0.65 44.94 -17.97
CA HIS A 57 -0.88 45.27 -19.39
C HIS A 57 -2.04 44.42 -19.96
N ILE A 58 -2.79 45.08 -20.83
CA ILE A 58 -4.09 44.80 -21.47
C ILE A 58 -3.99 43.61 -22.46
N PRO A 59 -5.10 42.89 -22.78
CA PRO A 59 -5.06 41.71 -23.64
C PRO A 59 -5.05 42.05 -25.14
N SER A 60 -4.32 41.28 -25.94
CA SER A 60 -4.69 40.94 -27.32
C SER A 60 -3.76 39.85 -27.89
N SER A 61 -4.35 38.80 -28.43
CA SER A 61 -3.73 37.82 -29.33
C SER A 61 -3.95 38.26 -30.79
N PRO A 62 -3.62 37.47 -31.83
CA PRO A 62 -2.38 36.75 -32.18
C PRO A 62 -1.93 37.08 -33.63
N LEU A 63 -0.63 37.03 -33.96
CA LEU A 63 -0.21 36.75 -35.35
C LEU A 63 1.20 36.17 -35.46
N MET A 64 1.34 35.36 -36.51
CA MET A 64 2.35 34.39 -36.85
C MET A 64 3.51 34.99 -37.68
N LYS A 65 4.68 34.31 -37.68
CA LYS A 65 5.85 34.43 -38.60
C LYS A 65 6.80 35.61 -38.27
N SER A 66 8.13 35.57 -38.36
CA SER A 66 9.08 34.75 -39.14
C SER A 66 10.55 35.02 -38.70
N HIS A 67 11.38 33.97 -38.81
CA HIS A 67 12.79 33.93 -39.26
C HIS A 67 13.93 34.73 -38.59
N LEU A 68 14.88 33.92 -38.07
CA LEU A 68 16.36 33.97 -38.20
C LEU A 68 17.16 35.13 -37.58
N SER A 69 17.98 34.78 -36.58
CA SER A 69 19.42 35.09 -36.62
C SER A 69 20.22 34.07 -35.79
N GLN A 70 21.33 33.61 -36.37
CA GLN A 70 22.32 32.77 -35.74
C GLN A 70 23.40 33.63 -35.06
N ASN A 71 24.03 33.03 -34.05
CA ASN A 71 25.43 33.16 -33.64
C ASN A 71 25.78 33.92 -32.33
N LEU A 72 26.39 33.11 -31.46
CA LEU A 72 27.44 33.40 -30.48
C LEU A 72 27.00 34.06 -29.16
N TRP A 73 27.12 33.30 -28.06
CA TRP A 73 28.08 33.44 -26.95
C TRP A 73 27.66 32.47 -25.83
N PRO A 74 28.57 31.71 -25.18
CA PRO A 74 28.21 30.78 -24.11
C PRO A 74 27.94 31.57 -22.83
N THR A 75 26.69 31.96 -22.62
CA THR A 75 26.28 32.57 -21.36
C THR A 75 26.36 31.47 -20.31
N LYS A 76 27.35 31.57 -19.42
CA LYS A 76 27.42 30.86 -18.15
C LYS A 76 26.01 30.74 -17.61
N LEU A 77 25.49 29.51 -17.55
CA LEU A 77 24.29 29.17 -16.82
C LEU A 77 24.56 29.58 -15.38
N ARG A 78 24.19 30.82 -15.05
CA ARG A 78 24.14 31.35 -13.71
C ARG A 78 23.27 30.32 -13.00
N ARG A 79 23.89 29.48 -12.16
CA ARG A 79 23.18 28.65 -11.19
C ARG A 79 22.27 29.64 -10.46
N SER A 80 21.02 29.70 -10.88
CA SER A 80 20.00 30.39 -10.13
C SER A 80 20.06 29.74 -8.77
N LYS A 81 20.45 30.51 -7.75
CA LYS A 81 20.41 30.04 -6.37
C LYS A 81 19.00 29.50 -6.19
N ILE A 82 18.89 28.18 -6.10
CA ILE A 82 17.62 27.50 -5.84
C ILE A 82 17.07 28.16 -4.59
N GLY A 83 15.93 28.84 -4.73
CA GLY A 83 15.36 29.61 -3.64
C GLY A 83 15.04 28.68 -2.46
N PRO A 84 15.12 29.17 -1.20
CA PRO A 84 14.77 28.38 -0.03
C PRO A 84 13.38 27.70 -0.13
N ALA A 85 12.43 28.37 -0.79
CA ALA A 85 11.08 27.86 -1.02
C ALA A 85 11.01 26.61 -1.93
N ILE A 86 11.90 26.48 -2.92
CA ILE A 86 11.94 25.30 -3.81
C ILE A 86 12.44 24.08 -3.03
N HIS A 87 13.46 24.26 -2.19
CA HIS A 87 13.96 23.20 -1.32
C HIS A 87 12.93 22.76 -0.27
N SER A 88 12.15 23.69 0.30
CA SER A 88 11.04 23.35 1.20
C SER A 88 9.93 22.59 0.49
N MET A 89 9.62 22.97 -0.75
CA MET A 89 8.56 22.31 -1.53
C MET A 89 8.93 20.87 -1.89
N GLU A 90 10.17 20.63 -2.34
CA GLU A 90 10.67 19.28 -2.56
C GLU A 90 10.60 18.41 -1.31
N ALA A 91 11.00 18.94 -0.14
CA ALA A 91 10.92 18.21 1.12
C ALA A 91 9.48 17.78 1.48
N PHE A 92 8.48 18.65 1.23
CA PHE A 92 7.08 18.27 1.45
C PHE A 92 6.59 17.17 0.50
N TYR A 93 7.03 17.16 -0.76
CA TYR A 93 6.70 16.06 -1.68
C TYR A 93 7.36 14.74 -1.26
N GLU A 94 8.58 14.78 -0.72
CA GLU A 94 9.23 13.59 -0.13
C GLU A 94 8.44 13.07 1.09
N ASP A 95 7.92 13.97 1.92
CA ASP A 95 7.07 13.58 3.05
C ASP A 95 5.72 13.00 2.59
N LEU A 96 5.10 13.56 1.53
CA LEU A 96 3.88 12.99 0.93
C LEU A 96 4.14 11.59 0.34
N GLU A 97 5.30 11.38 -0.27
CA GLU A 97 5.72 10.06 -0.74
C GLU A 97 5.79 9.06 0.41
N MET A 98 6.46 9.43 1.51
CA MET A 98 6.55 8.60 2.71
C MET A 98 5.17 8.26 3.26
N ILE A 99 4.28 9.25 3.37
CA ILE A 99 2.91 9.06 3.86
C ILE A 99 2.15 8.06 2.99
N TYR A 100 2.18 8.24 1.66
CA TYR A 100 1.52 7.31 0.74
C TYR A 100 2.08 5.90 0.89
N VAL A 101 3.40 5.72 0.79
CA VAL A 101 4.03 4.40 0.86
C VAL A 101 3.78 3.76 2.22
N GLY A 102 3.85 4.52 3.31
CA GLY A 102 3.57 4.04 4.66
C GLY A 102 2.15 3.52 4.80
N GLN A 103 1.16 4.26 4.31
CA GLN A 103 -0.25 3.83 4.35
C GLN A 103 -0.47 2.57 3.53
N VAL A 104 0.13 2.48 2.35
CA VAL A 104 0.08 1.28 1.51
C VAL A 104 0.70 0.08 2.23
N CYS A 105 1.90 0.22 2.81
CA CYS A 105 2.57 -0.85 3.55
C CYS A 105 1.76 -1.31 4.78
N LEU A 106 1.21 -0.37 5.56
CA LEU A 106 0.35 -0.70 6.71
C LEU A 106 -0.91 -1.44 6.29
N SER A 107 -1.53 -1.02 5.18
CA SER A 107 -2.75 -1.65 4.65
C SER A 107 -2.50 -3.07 4.20
N TRP A 108 -1.36 -3.30 3.55
CA TRP A 108 -0.94 -4.65 3.20
C TRP A 108 -0.72 -5.51 4.44
N GLU A 109 -0.04 -4.98 5.45
CA GLU A 109 0.27 -5.71 6.69
C GLU A 109 -0.98 -6.25 7.36
N ILE A 110 -1.96 -5.38 7.59
CA ILE A 110 -3.20 -5.77 8.26
C ILE A 110 -4.05 -6.68 7.37
N LEU A 111 -4.09 -6.44 6.05
CA LEU A 111 -4.87 -7.25 5.13
C LEU A 111 -4.37 -8.70 5.11
N GLN A 112 -3.06 -8.89 5.00
CA GLN A 112 -2.46 -10.23 5.02
C GLN A 112 -2.66 -10.91 6.38
N TRP A 113 -2.51 -10.16 7.46
CA TRP A 113 -2.66 -10.68 8.82
C TRP A 113 -4.11 -11.09 9.12
N GLU A 114 -5.09 -10.23 8.84
CA GLU A 114 -6.50 -10.54 9.02
C GLU A 114 -6.95 -11.67 8.10
N CYS A 115 -6.36 -11.83 6.92
CA CYS A 115 -6.63 -12.98 6.04
C CYS A 115 -6.23 -14.30 6.70
N GLY A 116 -5.05 -14.34 7.33
CA GLY A 116 -4.63 -15.50 8.13
C GLY A 116 -5.57 -15.75 9.31
N LYS A 117 -5.99 -14.70 10.00
CA LYS A 117 -6.97 -14.81 11.10
C LYS A 117 -8.35 -15.26 10.64
N CYS A 118 -8.80 -14.86 9.46
CA CYS A 118 -10.05 -15.34 8.88
C CYS A 118 -10.00 -16.86 8.62
N GLN A 119 -8.84 -17.38 8.20
CA GLN A 119 -8.63 -18.81 8.04
C GLN A 119 -8.69 -19.55 9.39
N GLU A 120 -8.04 -19.04 10.44
CA GLU A 120 -8.13 -19.59 11.80
C GLU A 120 -9.58 -19.60 12.32
N LEU A 121 -10.34 -18.53 12.06
CA LEU A 121 -11.76 -18.44 12.44
C LEU A 121 -12.64 -19.45 11.69
N LEU A 122 -12.35 -19.70 10.41
CA LEU A 122 -13.05 -20.71 9.60
C LEU A 122 -12.83 -22.12 10.16
N GLU A 123 -11.60 -22.45 10.59
CA GLU A 123 -11.28 -23.72 11.22
C GLU A 123 -11.98 -23.89 12.58
N LEU A 124 -12.16 -22.79 13.32
CA LEU A 124 -12.86 -22.76 14.60
C LEU A 124 -14.39 -22.79 14.48
N ASP A 125 -14.98 -22.52 13.32
CA ASP A 125 -16.43 -22.60 13.09
C ASP A 125 -16.80 -23.34 11.79
N PRO A 126 -16.51 -24.66 11.69
CA PRO A 126 -16.73 -25.43 10.46
C PRO A 126 -18.20 -25.52 10.04
N HIS A 127 -19.12 -25.30 10.98
CA HIS A 127 -20.56 -25.40 10.77
C HIS A 127 -21.20 -24.05 10.40
N GLY A 128 -20.40 -22.97 10.30
CA GLY A 128 -20.90 -21.65 9.89
C GLY A 128 -21.96 -21.09 10.84
N SER A 129 -21.78 -21.30 12.14
CA SER A 129 -22.74 -20.83 13.15
C SER A 129 -22.72 -19.32 13.34
N ARG A 130 -21.64 -18.63 12.93
CA ARG A 130 -21.46 -17.19 13.06
C ARG A 130 -21.64 -16.44 11.74
N GLN A 131 -22.19 -15.24 11.87
CA GLN A 131 -22.45 -14.32 10.76
C GLN A 131 -21.43 -13.19 10.76
N TYR A 132 -21.06 -12.74 9.56
CA TYR A 132 -20.06 -11.70 9.33
C TYR A 132 -20.58 -10.66 8.33
N THR A 133 -21.87 -10.35 8.38
CA THR A 133 -22.59 -9.53 7.41
C THR A 133 -22.02 -8.12 7.33
N PHE A 134 -21.75 -7.52 8.49
CA PHE A 134 -21.24 -6.14 8.56
C PHE A 134 -19.84 -6.05 7.95
N VAL A 135 -18.94 -6.94 8.35
CA VAL A 135 -17.57 -6.94 7.85
C VAL A 135 -17.50 -7.30 6.37
N ALA A 136 -18.32 -8.23 5.89
CA ALA A 136 -18.43 -8.51 4.46
C ALA A 136 -18.79 -7.24 3.66
N SER A 137 -19.75 -6.45 4.16
CA SER A 137 -20.15 -5.19 3.54
C SER A 137 -19.03 -4.13 3.57
N GLU A 138 -18.30 -4.03 4.68
CA GLU A 138 -17.15 -3.12 4.79
C GLU A 138 -15.99 -3.52 3.87
N ILE A 139 -15.71 -4.83 3.71
CA ILE A 139 -14.70 -5.33 2.78
C ILE A 139 -15.10 -5.01 1.33
N GLN A 140 -16.37 -5.23 0.96
CA GLN A 140 -16.86 -4.87 -0.37
C GLN A 140 -16.73 -3.35 -0.62
N PHE A 141 -17.04 -2.52 0.38
CA PHE A 141 -16.84 -1.08 0.28
C PHE A 141 -15.35 -0.73 0.06
N PHE A 142 -14.44 -1.36 0.81
CA PHE A 142 -13.00 -1.21 0.60
C PHE A 142 -12.57 -1.59 -0.83
N GLN A 143 -13.08 -2.72 -1.36
CA GLN A 143 -12.82 -3.12 -2.74
C GLN A 143 -13.32 -2.07 -3.75
N VAL A 144 -14.50 -1.51 -3.55
CA VAL A 144 -15.05 -0.46 -4.42
C VAL A 144 -14.16 0.78 -4.42
N LEU A 145 -13.65 1.21 -3.25
CA LEU A 145 -12.74 2.34 -3.16
C LEU A 145 -11.44 2.09 -3.92
N LEU A 146 -10.86 0.90 -3.79
CA LEU A 146 -9.65 0.52 -4.52
C LEU A 146 -9.88 0.48 -6.03
N ARG A 147 -10.95 -0.19 -6.51
CA ARG A 147 -11.30 -0.24 -7.94
C ARG A 147 -11.49 1.15 -8.52
N ARG A 148 -12.29 1.98 -7.85
CA ARG A 148 -12.53 3.37 -8.29
C ARG A 148 -11.24 4.18 -8.34
N PHE A 149 -10.34 4.01 -7.39
CA PHE A 149 -9.05 4.71 -7.43
C PHE A 149 -8.24 4.27 -8.66
N ILE A 150 -8.08 2.96 -8.88
CA ILE A 150 -7.32 2.41 -10.02
C ILE A 150 -7.92 2.86 -11.36
N GLU A 151 -9.24 2.80 -11.50
CA GLU A 151 -9.96 3.15 -12.73
C GLU A 151 -9.84 4.64 -13.06
N ASN A 152 -9.89 5.51 -12.04
CA ASN A 152 -9.85 6.96 -12.24
C ASN A 152 -8.42 7.52 -12.31
N GLU A 153 -7.43 6.84 -11.71
CA GLU A 153 -6.05 7.32 -11.61
C GLU A 153 -5.45 7.83 -12.94
N PRO A 154 -5.63 7.17 -14.11
CA PRO A 154 -5.06 7.64 -15.38
C PRO A 154 -5.47 9.06 -15.77
N PHE A 155 -6.55 9.59 -15.17
CA PHE A 155 -7.11 10.91 -15.45
C PHE A 155 -6.80 11.96 -14.36
N GLN A 156 -6.11 11.60 -13.27
CA GLN A 156 -5.95 12.45 -12.08
C GLN A 156 -4.53 12.99 -11.86
N GLY A 157 -3.62 12.80 -12.83
CA GLY A 157 -2.23 13.29 -12.73
C GLY A 157 -1.32 12.38 -11.89
N PRO A 158 -0.27 12.93 -11.23
CA PRO A 158 0.68 12.14 -10.46
C PRO A 158 0.01 11.36 -9.33
N ARG A 159 0.36 10.07 -9.19
CA ARG A 159 -0.29 9.13 -8.26
C ARG A 159 -0.29 9.62 -6.82
N ILE A 160 0.87 10.04 -6.31
CA ILE A 160 1.03 10.44 -4.91
C ILE A 160 0.13 11.63 -4.61
N GLU A 161 0.17 12.67 -5.44
CA GLU A 161 -0.68 13.84 -5.29
C GLU A 161 -2.17 13.52 -5.36
N ASN A 162 -2.57 12.71 -6.35
CA ASN A 162 -3.95 12.27 -6.50
C ASN A 162 -4.40 11.51 -5.25
N TYR A 163 -3.59 10.56 -4.79
CA TYR A 163 -3.88 9.74 -3.62
C TYR A 163 -4.05 10.60 -2.35
N VAL A 164 -3.10 11.48 -2.04
CA VAL A 164 -3.15 12.26 -0.80
C VAL A 164 -4.34 13.22 -0.77
N LYS A 165 -4.67 13.84 -1.91
CA LYS A 165 -5.87 14.68 -2.08
C LYS A 165 -7.15 13.86 -1.92
N THR A 166 -7.21 12.71 -2.59
CA THR A 166 -8.37 11.80 -2.51
C THR A 166 -8.60 11.32 -1.07
N ARG A 167 -7.54 10.92 -0.37
CA ARG A 167 -7.63 10.42 1.01
C ARG A 167 -8.04 11.49 2.02
N CYS A 168 -7.75 12.77 1.78
CA CYS A 168 -8.28 13.85 2.61
C CYS A 168 -9.82 13.91 2.57
N VAL A 169 -10.42 13.60 1.42
CA VAL A 169 -11.88 13.58 1.22
C VAL A 169 -12.46 12.23 1.65
N VAL A 170 -11.79 11.14 1.26
CA VAL A 170 -12.21 9.76 1.48
C VAL A 170 -11.20 9.08 2.41
N ARG A 171 -11.33 9.32 3.72
CA ARG A 171 -10.40 8.80 4.74
C ARG A 171 -10.33 7.27 4.78
N SER A 172 -11.38 6.60 4.31
CA SER A 172 -11.45 5.13 4.23
C SER A 172 -10.68 4.53 3.06
N LEU A 173 -10.15 5.34 2.12
CA LEU A 173 -9.30 4.83 1.04
C LEU A 173 -8.04 4.20 1.63
N LEU A 174 -7.75 2.94 1.30
CA LEU A 174 -6.71 2.12 1.94
C LEU A 174 -6.90 1.89 3.45
N GLN A 175 -8.06 2.15 4.03
CA GLN A 175 -8.34 1.72 5.41
C GLN A 175 -8.98 0.32 5.37
N VAL A 176 -8.21 -0.71 5.72
CA VAL A 176 -8.73 -2.09 5.79
C VAL A 176 -9.73 -2.19 6.94
N PRO A 177 -10.93 -2.73 6.73
CA PRO A 177 -11.94 -2.87 7.78
C PRO A 177 -11.58 -4.00 8.76
N ALA A 178 -11.92 -3.80 10.04
CA ALA A 178 -11.56 -4.76 11.08
C ALA A 178 -12.38 -6.05 10.99
N LEU A 179 -11.73 -7.20 11.07
CA LEU A 179 -12.41 -8.49 11.15
C LEU A 179 -13.13 -8.64 12.52
N LYS A 180 -14.44 -8.73 12.47
CA LYS A 180 -15.37 -8.80 13.62
C LYS A 180 -16.56 -9.65 13.22
N ASP A 181 -17.03 -10.48 14.14
CA ASP A 181 -18.30 -11.18 13.93
C ASP A 181 -19.49 -10.30 14.33
N ASP A 182 -20.67 -10.65 13.84
CA ASP A 182 -21.89 -9.89 14.11
C ASP A 182 -22.29 -10.00 15.60
N SER A 183 -21.82 -11.01 16.34
CA SER A 183 -22.20 -11.28 17.74
C SER A 183 -21.76 -10.20 18.72
N PHE A 184 -20.69 -9.45 18.41
CA PHE A 184 -20.28 -8.28 19.19
C PHE A 184 -21.17 -7.04 18.99
N SER A 185 -22.02 -7.02 17.96
CA SER A 185 -22.97 -5.92 17.69
C SER A 185 -24.38 -6.19 18.25
N PHE A 186 -24.70 -7.45 18.55
CA PHE A 186 -26.05 -7.92 18.90
C PHE A 186 -26.43 -7.77 20.38
N SER A 187 -25.74 -6.93 21.17
CA SER A 187 -26.14 -6.69 22.56
C SER A 187 -27.44 -5.89 22.72
N GLU A 188 -28.09 -5.37 21.66
CA GLU A 188 -29.30 -4.56 21.84
C GLU A 188 -30.48 -4.70 20.86
N LYS A 189 -30.45 -5.49 19.77
CA LYS A 189 -31.62 -5.55 18.87
C LYS A 189 -31.99 -6.97 18.45
N LYS A 190 -33.19 -7.37 18.90
CA LYS A 190 -33.90 -8.62 18.68
C LYS A 190 -33.73 -9.14 17.25
N ALA A 191 -33.20 -10.36 17.14
CA ALA A 191 -33.22 -11.16 15.92
C ALA A 191 -34.67 -11.34 15.44
N ARG A 192 -35.00 -10.75 14.30
CA ARG A 192 -36.12 -11.24 13.49
C ARG A 192 -35.59 -12.42 12.69
N VAL A 193 -36.08 -13.61 13.05
CA VAL A 193 -35.97 -14.82 12.25
C VAL A 193 -36.63 -14.54 10.91
N GLY A 194 -35.84 -14.48 9.85
CA GLY A 194 -36.29 -14.31 8.47
C GLY A 194 -35.17 -14.77 7.53
N GLU A 195 -35.46 -15.86 6.82
CA GLU A 195 -34.76 -16.43 5.65
C GLU A 195 -33.23 -16.54 5.72
N GLN A 196 -32.77 -17.78 5.95
CA GLN A 196 -31.39 -18.16 6.24
C GLN A 196 -30.55 -18.44 4.98
N ASP A 197 -30.90 -17.87 3.82
CA ASP A 197 -30.30 -18.27 2.54
C ASP A 197 -29.22 -17.33 1.99
N ASP A 198 -28.97 -16.15 2.58
CA ASP A 198 -28.04 -15.16 1.99
C ASP A 198 -27.11 -14.44 2.99
N VAL A 199 -26.97 -14.96 4.22
CA VAL A 199 -26.11 -14.30 5.22
C VAL A 199 -24.64 -14.70 5.03
N PRO A 200 -23.69 -13.74 4.87
CA PRO A 200 -22.28 -14.05 4.69
C PRO A 200 -21.70 -14.87 5.85
N THR A 201 -21.22 -16.08 5.53
CA THR A 201 -20.48 -16.96 6.44
C THR A 201 -18.99 -16.59 6.48
N ALA A 202 -18.22 -17.16 7.41
CA ALA A 202 -16.77 -17.00 7.45
C ALA A 202 -16.08 -17.39 6.11
N ALA A 203 -16.61 -18.40 5.42
CA ALA A 203 -16.11 -18.82 4.11
C ALA A 203 -16.35 -17.76 3.02
N ALA A 204 -17.49 -17.09 3.05
CA ALA A 204 -17.77 -15.97 2.13
C ALA A 204 -16.84 -14.77 2.40
N VAL A 205 -16.58 -14.46 3.67
CA VAL A 205 -15.60 -13.42 4.04
C VAL A 205 -14.20 -13.78 3.56
N MET A 206 -13.77 -15.04 3.74
CA MET A 206 -12.46 -15.49 3.25
C MET A 206 -12.32 -15.28 1.74
N GLN A 207 -13.34 -15.62 0.95
CA GLN A 207 -13.35 -15.36 -0.49
C GLN A 207 -13.22 -13.87 -0.82
N LEU A 208 -13.98 -13.00 -0.10
CA LEU A 208 -13.85 -11.55 -0.24
C LEU A 208 -12.45 -11.06 0.11
N MET A 209 -11.79 -11.62 1.13
CA MET A 209 -10.42 -11.27 1.50
C MET A 209 -9.41 -11.69 0.43
N GLU A 210 -9.52 -12.88 -0.13
CA GLU A 210 -8.66 -13.32 -1.24
C GLU A 210 -8.82 -12.44 -2.48
N GLU A 211 -10.06 -12.10 -2.84
CA GLU A 211 -10.35 -11.14 -3.91
C GLU A 211 -9.74 -9.77 -3.62
N THR A 212 -9.82 -9.33 -2.37
CA THR A 212 -9.22 -8.07 -1.91
C THR A 212 -7.71 -8.09 -2.03
N ILE A 213 -7.05 -9.22 -1.73
CA ILE A 213 -5.60 -9.39 -1.92
C ILE A 213 -5.22 -9.30 -3.41
N ARG A 214 -6.01 -9.94 -4.30
CA ARG A 214 -5.79 -9.85 -5.75
C ARG A 214 -5.98 -8.42 -6.27
N LEU A 215 -7.02 -7.73 -5.79
CA LEU A 215 -7.28 -6.33 -6.13
C LEU A 215 -6.19 -5.39 -5.59
N PHE A 216 -5.71 -5.64 -4.37
CA PHE A 216 -4.59 -4.92 -3.79
C PHE A 216 -3.32 -5.12 -4.62
N TRP A 217 -3.09 -6.32 -5.13
CA TRP A 217 -2.00 -6.57 -6.06
C TRP A 217 -2.14 -5.76 -7.35
N ASP A 218 -3.35 -5.64 -7.92
CA ASP A 218 -3.56 -4.77 -9.09
C ASP A 218 -3.33 -3.29 -8.75
N PHE A 219 -3.76 -2.84 -7.56
CA PHE A 219 -3.44 -1.50 -7.03
C PHE A 219 -1.92 -1.27 -6.99
N ILE A 220 -1.14 -2.19 -6.42
CA ILE A 220 0.32 -2.09 -6.32
C ILE A 220 0.99 -2.20 -7.69
N ARG A 221 0.50 -3.08 -8.56
CA ARG A 221 1.07 -3.26 -9.90
C ARG A 221 0.84 -2.03 -10.79
N SER A 222 -0.26 -1.31 -10.58
CA SER A 222 -0.56 -0.05 -11.27
C SER A 222 0.33 1.11 -10.80
N ASP A 223 0.91 1.01 -9.61
CA ASP A 223 1.89 1.98 -9.10
C ASP A 223 3.17 1.89 -9.94
N LYS A 224 3.23 2.73 -10.96
CA LYS A 224 4.43 2.95 -11.73
C LYS A 224 5.37 3.71 -10.83
N GLU A 225 6.38 3.03 -10.28
CA GLU A 225 7.56 3.70 -9.74
C GLU A 225 7.97 4.76 -10.78
N GLU A 226 7.97 6.05 -10.41
CA GLU A 226 8.53 7.11 -11.26
C GLU A 226 9.99 6.72 -11.49
N GLY A 227 10.20 6.11 -12.66
CA GLY A 227 11.16 5.02 -12.82
C GLY A 227 12.57 5.43 -12.47
N ASP A 228 13.32 4.51 -11.83
CA ASP A 228 14.76 4.58 -11.61
C ASP A 228 15.32 6.00 -11.61
N CYS A 229 14.73 6.88 -10.78
CA CYS A 229 15.04 8.28 -10.85
C CYS A 229 16.45 8.40 -10.27
N SER A 230 17.44 8.45 -11.17
CA SER A 230 18.85 8.53 -10.80
C SER A 230 19.11 9.71 -9.87
N ILE A 231 18.24 10.73 -9.89
CA ILE A 231 18.23 11.89 -9.01
C ILE A 231 17.77 11.50 -7.59
N CYS A 232 16.66 10.76 -7.43
CA CYS A 232 16.20 10.27 -6.12
C CYS A 232 17.25 9.35 -5.48
N LYS A 233 17.83 8.42 -6.27
CA LYS A 233 18.93 7.56 -5.80
C LYS A 233 20.14 8.39 -5.37
N LYS A 234 20.56 9.37 -6.17
CA LYS A 234 21.68 10.29 -5.82
C LYS A 234 21.39 11.14 -4.59
N ARG A 235 20.14 11.50 -4.31
CA ARG A 235 19.75 12.28 -3.14
C ARG A 235 19.77 11.42 -1.89
N GLN A 236 19.21 10.21 -1.94
CA GLN A 236 19.28 9.24 -0.85
C GLN A 236 20.74 8.92 -0.46
N LEU A 237 21.62 8.77 -1.45
CA LEU A 237 23.06 8.56 -1.26
C LEU A 237 23.79 9.73 -0.57
N ARG A 238 23.21 10.93 -0.52
CA ARG A 238 23.83 12.11 0.12
C ARG A 238 23.45 12.28 1.59
N VAL A 239 22.38 11.61 2.02
CA VAL A 239 21.82 11.74 3.38
C VAL A 239 22.28 10.60 4.30
N LEU A 240 22.63 9.44 3.72
CA LEU A 240 23.02 8.23 4.46
C LEU A 240 24.49 8.24 4.88
N ASP A 241 24.76 7.66 6.06
CA ASP A 241 26.12 7.39 6.53
C ASP A 241 26.76 6.17 5.81
N SER A 242 28.04 5.91 6.09
CA SER A 242 28.78 4.81 5.42
C SER A 242 28.18 3.43 5.70
N ASP A 243 27.65 3.21 6.91
CA ASP A 243 27.16 1.90 7.35
C ASP A 243 25.75 1.62 6.79
N ASP A 244 24.87 2.62 6.82
CA ASP A 244 23.56 2.57 6.18
C ASP A 244 23.68 2.37 4.67
N MET A 245 24.72 2.95 4.07
CA MET A 245 25.03 2.76 2.66
C MET A 245 25.41 1.32 2.29
N GLU A 246 26.13 0.63 3.15
CA GLU A 246 26.41 -0.80 2.98
C GLU A 246 25.15 -1.63 3.15
N LEU A 247 24.38 -1.37 4.22
CA LEU A 247 23.13 -2.06 4.51
C LEU A 247 22.12 -1.95 3.35
N LEU A 248 21.99 -0.76 2.76
CA LEU A 248 21.17 -0.50 1.58
C LEU A 248 21.58 -1.37 0.38
N LYS A 249 22.88 -1.46 0.10
CA LYS A 249 23.41 -2.26 -1.02
C LYS A 249 23.11 -3.74 -0.81
N VAL A 250 23.36 -4.26 0.40
CA VAL A 250 23.07 -5.66 0.75
C VAL A 250 21.58 -5.94 0.57
N THR A 251 20.71 -5.09 1.13
CA THR A 251 19.25 -5.27 1.07
C THR A 251 18.74 -5.23 -0.38
N ARG A 252 19.21 -4.29 -1.21
CA ARG A 252 18.85 -4.23 -2.63
C ARG A 252 19.31 -5.46 -3.42
N ASN A 253 20.50 -5.99 -3.11
CA ASN A 253 21.00 -7.20 -3.76
C ASN A 253 20.16 -8.43 -3.37
N GLN A 254 19.76 -8.53 -2.10
CA GLN A 254 18.85 -9.58 -1.64
C GLN A 254 17.48 -9.48 -2.32
N LEU A 255 16.89 -8.29 -2.39
CA LEU A 255 15.64 -8.03 -3.11
C LEU A 255 15.75 -8.50 -4.57
N LYS A 256 16.76 -8.01 -5.31
CA LYS A 256 16.98 -8.40 -6.72
C LYS A 256 17.11 -9.91 -6.89
N LYS A 257 17.76 -10.61 -5.96
CA LYS A 257 17.89 -12.07 -5.98
C LYS A 257 16.52 -12.74 -5.82
N LYS A 258 15.69 -12.28 -4.88
CA LYS A 258 14.33 -12.81 -4.64
C LYS A 258 13.39 -12.50 -5.80
N GLU A 259 13.43 -11.31 -6.38
CA GLU A 259 12.67 -10.95 -7.57
C GLU A 259 13.01 -11.85 -8.78
N ARG A 260 14.30 -12.15 -9.00
CA ARG A 260 14.72 -13.07 -10.07
C ARG A 260 14.16 -14.47 -9.86
N LYS A 261 14.20 -14.97 -8.62
CA LYS A 261 13.61 -16.28 -8.27
C LYS A 261 12.11 -16.31 -8.52
N LEU A 262 11.38 -15.28 -8.08
CA LEU A 262 9.94 -15.13 -8.30
C LEU A 262 9.60 -15.08 -9.80
N LYS A 263 10.34 -14.28 -10.58
CA LYS A 263 10.20 -14.23 -12.05
C LYS A 263 10.46 -15.60 -12.69
N GLY A 264 11.43 -16.36 -12.19
CA GLY A 264 11.70 -17.73 -12.63
C GLY A 264 10.52 -18.68 -12.39
N ILE A 265 9.88 -18.59 -11.22
CA ILE A 265 8.68 -19.38 -10.88
C ILE A 265 7.54 -19.04 -11.82
N LEU A 266 7.22 -17.74 -11.98
CA LEU A 266 6.16 -17.24 -12.85
C LEU A 266 6.33 -17.71 -14.31
N ARG A 267 7.56 -17.63 -14.84
CA ARG A 267 7.86 -18.13 -16.20
C ARG A 267 7.66 -19.62 -16.33
N SER A 268 8.04 -20.40 -15.32
CA SER A 268 7.91 -21.86 -15.34
C SER A 268 6.49 -22.37 -15.11
N GLY A 269 5.64 -21.60 -14.40
CA GLY A 269 4.22 -21.88 -14.21
C GLY A 269 3.38 -21.63 -15.46
N ASN A 270 3.91 -20.87 -16.43
CA ASN A 270 3.25 -20.62 -17.72
C ASN A 270 3.39 -21.77 -18.73
N CYS A 271 4.15 -22.82 -18.43
CA CYS A 271 4.21 -24.01 -19.27
C CYS A 271 2.87 -24.76 -19.24
N ILE A 272 2.22 -24.86 -20.41
CA ILE A 272 0.88 -25.41 -20.65
C ILE A 272 0.66 -26.78 -19.96
N VAL A 273 1.70 -27.62 -19.93
CA VAL A 273 1.68 -29.00 -19.39
C VAL A 273 1.33 -29.08 -17.90
N LYS A 274 1.63 -28.05 -17.09
CA LYS A 274 1.37 -28.08 -15.63
C LYS A 274 -0.01 -27.52 -15.22
N ARG A 275 -0.69 -26.76 -16.09
CA ARG A 275 -2.00 -26.15 -15.77
C ARG A 275 -3.13 -27.16 -15.65
N LEU A 276 -2.97 -28.36 -16.19
CA LEU A 276 -4.01 -29.38 -16.28
C LEU A 276 -4.11 -30.29 -15.04
N GLN A 277 -3.18 -30.23 -14.08
CA GLN A 277 -2.96 -31.40 -13.20
C GLN A 277 -3.40 -31.30 -11.73
N LYS A 278 -3.75 -30.13 -11.15
CA LYS A 278 -4.19 -30.07 -9.74
C LYS A 278 -5.17 -28.93 -9.48
N HIS A 279 -6.40 -29.26 -9.10
CA HIS A 279 -7.50 -28.31 -8.94
C HIS A 279 -7.93 -27.99 -7.50
N ARG A 280 -7.28 -28.58 -6.46
CA ARG A 280 -7.61 -28.31 -5.05
C ARG A 280 -6.53 -27.55 -4.26
N ASP A 281 -5.24 -27.78 -4.49
CA ASP A 281 -4.12 -27.03 -3.84
C ASP A 281 -3.80 -25.67 -4.50
N ARG A 282 -4.58 -25.25 -5.50
CA ARG A 282 -4.22 -24.10 -6.37
C ARG A 282 -4.55 -22.74 -5.75
N GLY A 283 -5.53 -22.69 -4.83
CA GLY A 283 -5.98 -21.45 -4.19
C GLY A 283 -4.88 -20.84 -3.31
N ASP A 284 -4.45 -21.60 -2.30
CA ASP A 284 -3.42 -21.19 -1.35
C ASP A 284 -2.07 -20.92 -2.04
N GLU A 285 -1.65 -21.78 -2.98
CA GLU A 285 -0.42 -21.54 -3.75
C GLU A 285 -0.48 -20.25 -4.58
N MET A 286 -1.63 -19.92 -5.16
CA MET A 286 -1.84 -18.68 -5.89
C MET A 286 -1.86 -17.47 -4.96
N LEU A 287 -2.52 -17.58 -3.80
CA LEU A 287 -2.56 -16.52 -2.81
C LEU A 287 -1.15 -16.20 -2.30
N MET A 288 -0.38 -17.23 -1.95
CA MET A 288 1.02 -17.08 -1.53
C MET A 288 1.91 -16.46 -2.61
N LEU A 289 1.67 -16.82 -3.88
CA LEU A 289 2.36 -16.21 -5.01
C LEU A 289 2.04 -14.71 -5.14
N VAL A 290 0.77 -14.34 -5.03
CA VAL A 290 0.33 -12.94 -5.06
C VAL A 290 0.87 -12.17 -3.86
N SER A 291 0.82 -12.75 -2.66
CA SER A 291 1.38 -12.12 -1.45
C SER A 291 2.87 -11.86 -1.59
N ALA A 292 3.65 -12.82 -2.10
CA ALA A 292 5.07 -12.61 -2.37
C ALA A 292 5.31 -11.56 -3.47
N GLN A 293 4.43 -11.44 -4.47
CA GLN A 293 4.49 -10.38 -5.47
C GLN A 293 4.28 -9.00 -4.83
N VAL A 294 3.28 -8.86 -3.97
CA VAL A 294 3.00 -7.60 -3.26
C VAL A 294 4.16 -7.24 -2.35
N GLU A 295 4.58 -8.15 -1.46
CA GLU A 295 5.69 -7.91 -0.51
C GLU A 295 6.96 -7.43 -1.21
N LEU A 296 7.43 -8.14 -2.25
CA LEU A 296 8.64 -7.74 -2.96
C LEU A 296 8.48 -6.39 -3.68
N ARG A 297 7.27 -6.06 -4.18
CA ARG A 297 7.01 -4.75 -4.77
C ARG A 297 6.98 -3.63 -3.74
N LEU A 298 6.38 -3.85 -2.57
CA LEU A 298 6.39 -2.87 -1.49
C LEU A 298 7.80 -2.62 -0.98
N ILE A 299 8.59 -3.66 -0.75
CA ILE A 299 10.00 -3.52 -0.37
C ILE A 299 10.77 -2.74 -1.44
N SER A 300 10.56 -3.04 -2.73
CA SER A 300 11.16 -2.25 -3.82
C SER A 300 10.76 -0.79 -3.73
N ARG A 301 9.46 -0.51 -3.57
CA ARG A 301 8.90 0.84 -3.51
C ARG A 301 9.48 1.65 -2.36
N VAL A 302 9.60 1.05 -1.18
CA VAL A 302 10.22 1.65 0.01
C VAL A 302 11.69 1.97 -0.25
N LEU A 303 12.46 1.01 -0.77
CA LEU A 303 13.89 1.21 -1.05
C LEU A 303 14.17 2.25 -2.16
N ASN A 304 13.15 2.60 -2.94
CA ASN A 304 13.22 3.57 -4.02
C ASN A 304 12.60 4.94 -3.66
N MET A 305 12.10 5.14 -2.44
CA MET A 305 11.67 6.47 -1.99
C MET A 305 12.85 7.46 -1.96
N ALA A 306 12.56 8.75 -2.12
CA ALA A 306 13.56 9.81 -2.09
C ALA A 306 14.27 9.91 -0.73
N LYS A 307 13.52 9.68 0.35
CA LYS A 307 13.99 9.69 1.75
C LYS A 307 13.62 8.36 2.40
N VAL A 308 14.61 7.68 2.96
CA VAL A 308 14.43 6.39 3.66
C VAL A 308 15.25 6.40 4.94
N THR A 309 14.68 5.92 6.03
CA THR A 309 15.34 5.86 7.34
C THR A 309 15.99 4.49 7.60
N ARG A 310 16.83 4.41 8.62
CA ARG A 310 17.47 3.16 9.05
C ARG A 310 16.45 2.11 9.49
N GLU A 311 15.41 2.52 10.20
CA GLU A 311 14.32 1.64 10.63
C GLU A 311 13.60 1.03 9.43
N GLN A 312 13.40 1.81 8.36
CA GLN A 312 12.78 1.33 7.12
C GLN A 312 13.68 0.32 6.39
N PHE A 313 15.01 0.45 6.44
CA PHE A 313 15.92 -0.59 5.92
C PHE A 313 15.87 -1.88 6.73
N ILE A 314 15.84 -1.76 8.06
CA ILE A 314 15.70 -2.92 8.95
C ILE A 314 14.38 -3.64 8.66
N TRP A 315 13.28 -2.88 8.54
CA TRP A 315 11.98 -3.41 8.16
C TRP A 315 12.03 -4.15 6.81
N CYS A 316 12.64 -3.55 5.78
CA CYS A 316 12.80 -4.19 4.47
C CYS A 316 13.57 -5.51 4.56
N ARG A 317 14.65 -5.55 5.36
CA ARG A 317 15.47 -6.75 5.53
C ARG A 317 14.69 -7.86 6.22
N GLU A 318 14.00 -7.56 7.32
CA GLU A 318 13.17 -8.54 8.03
C GLU A 318 12.06 -9.10 7.13
N LYS A 319 11.37 -8.23 6.39
CA LYS A 319 10.37 -8.65 5.40
C LYS A 319 10.97 -9.56 4.33
N LEU A 320 12.15 -9.22 3.81
CA LEU A 320 12.84 -10.05 2.83
C LEU A 320 13.20 -11.41 3.42
N GLU A 321 13.75 -11.49 4.63
CA GLU A 321 14.18 -12.73 5.28
C GLU A 321 13.04 -13.75 5.38
N ARG A 322 11.83 -13.29 5.72
CA ARG A 322 10.63 -14.13 5.85
C ARG A 322 10.13 -14.74 4.55
N ILE A 323 10.59 -14.28 3.39
CA ILE A 323 10.18 -14.82 2.08
C ILE A 323 11.23 -15.81 1.57
N SER A 324 11.03 -17.11 1.75
CA SER A 324 11.95 -18.13 1.26
C SER A 324 11.45 -18.81 -0.02
N PHE A 325 12.41 -19.30 -0.81
CA PHE A 325 12.15 -19.98 -2.09
C PHE A 325 12.91 -21.30 -2.08
N ILE A 326 12.19 -22.40 -1.88
CA ILE A 326 12.74 -23.75 -1.79
C ILE A 326 12.14 -24.57 -2.92
N SER A 327 12.96 -25.15 -3.79
CA SER A 327 12.51 -26.04 -4.87
C SER A 327 11.36 -25.49 -5.73
N ARG A 328 11.41 -24.19 -6.06
CA ARG A 328 10.38 -23.41 -6.80
C ARG A 328 9.04 -23.21 -6.07
N LYS A 329 8.93 -23.61 -4.80
CA LYS A 329 7.83 -23.23 -3.92
C LYS A 329 8.19 -21.95 -3.15
N ILE A 330 7.15 -21.19 -2.82
CA ILE A 330 7.24 -19.95 -2.05
C ILE A 330 6.78 -20.26 -0.64
N TYR A 331 7.57 -19.84 0.33
CA TYR A 331 7.20 -19.88 1.74
C TYR A 331 7.34 -18.46 2.27
N ALA A 332 6.29 -17.97 2.91
CA ALA A 332 6.31 -16.69 3.60
C ALA A 332 5.89 -16.96 5.04
N GLU A 333 6.76 -16.64 5.99
CA GLU A 333 6.42 -16.77 7.41
C GLU A 333 5.40 -15.68 7.79
N PRO A 334 4.24 -16.06 8.36
CA PRO A 334 3.27 -15.08 8.82
C PRO A 334 3.87 -14.29 9.99
N SER A 335 3.74 -12.97 9.91
CA SER A 335 4.21 -12.06 10.95
C SER A 335 3.46 -10.75 10.80
N PHE A 336 3.24 -10.04 11.92
CA PHE A 336 2.68 -8.70 11.92
C PHE A 336 3.78 -7.69 12.21
N LEU A 337 4.37 -7.14 11.16
CA LEU A 337 5.45 -6.16 11.22
C LEU A 337 5.00 -4.85 10.55
N LEU A 338 4.38 -4.00 11.35
CA LEU A 338 3.92 -2.68 10.90
C LEU A 338 5.07 -1.80 10.41
N PHE A 339 4.84 -1.12 9.29
CA PHE A 339 5.81 -0.20 8.68
C PHE A 339 6.24 0.92 9.64
N PRO A 340 7.54 1.24 9.76
CA PRO A 340 8.02 2.36 10.56
C PRO A 340 7.75 3.68 9.82
N CYS A 341 6.82 4.45 10.39
CA CYS A 341 6.26 5.69 9.84
C CYS A 341 6.79 6.91 10.58
#